data_AF-A0A397BX04-F1
#
_entry.id   AF-A0A397BX04-F1
#
_cell.length_a   1.000
_cell.length_b   1.000
_cell.length_c   1.000
_cell.angle_alpha   90.00
_cell.angle_beta   90.00
_cell.angle_gamma   90.00
#
_symmetry.space_group_name_H-M   'P 1'
#
loop_
_entity.id
_entity.type
_entity.pdbx_description
1 polymer ?
#
loop_
_entity_poly.entity_id
_entity_poly.type
_entity_poly.pdbx_seq_one_letter_code
_entity_poly.pdbx_strand_id
1 'polypeptide(L)'
;MYVRSSSSMELYPAILAAGIKALIYSGDADMVVNFMGTQRWISTEGLGLKVTDKWRAWFGPDKQLAGYLEEYAGGLTFKTVKGAGHMVPAVRPLHALYMFECFAFGHDACNNFTYPRNSAECLTGEDLDACLGDGSDTVDLPRPAKHVNWSLYGILIVLVGIAVAMLTKLRLDYRKKQYAML
;
A
#
# COMPACT_ATOMS: atom_id res chain seq x y z
N MET A 1 5.84 -21.46 -43.40
CA MET A 1 7.05 -20.70 -43.03
C MET A 1 6.69 -19.89 -41.79
N TYR A 2 7.17 -20.27 -40.61
CA TYR A 2 6.85 -19.54 -39.38
C TYR A 2 7.75 -18.31 -39.30
N VAL A 3 7.14 -17.12 -39.32
CA VAL A 3 7.83 -15.87 -39.03
C VAL A 3 7.87 -15.72 -37.51
N ARG A 4 9.06 -15.59 -36.92
CA ARG A 4 9.16 -15.35 -35.47
C ARG A 4 8.51 -14.00 -35.15
N SER A 5 7.76 -13.94 -34.05
CA SER A 5 7.30 -12.68 -33.47
C SER A 5 8.50 -11.86 -33.01
N SER A 6 8.48 -10.54 -33.24
CA SER A 6 9.49 -9.63 -32.70
C SER A 6 9.52 -9.69 -31.18
N SER A 7 10.71 -9.64 -30.60
CA SER A 7 10.90 -9.61 -29.15
C SER A 7 10.52 -8.23 -28.60
N SER A 8 9.88 -8.20 -27.42
CA SER A 8 9.65 -6.94 -26.69
C SER A 8 10.89 -6.42 -25.99
N MET A 9 11.98 -7.20 -25.93
CA MET A 9 13.24 -6.83 -25.26
C MET A 9 13.77 -5.48 -25.73
N GLU A 10 13.72 -5.20 -27.04
CA GLU A 10 14.25 -3.97 -27.63
C GLU A 10 13.50 -2.70 -27.19
N LEU A 11 12.30 -2.84 -26.62
CA LEU A 11 11.49 -1.71 -26.14
C LEU A 11 11.90 -1.25 -24.74
N TYR A 12 12.47 -2.14 -23.91
CA TYR A 12 12.79 -1.83 -22.51
C TYR A 12 13.80 -0.69 -22.33
N PRO A 13 14.89 -0.58 -23.12
CA PRO A 13 15.81 0.56 -22.99
C PRO A 13 15.11 1.92 -23.13
N ALA A 14 14.17 2.05 -24.08
CA ALA A 14 13.42 3.29 -24.27
C ALA A 14 12.45 3.56 -23.11
N ILE A 15 11.76 2.54 -22.61
CA ILE A 15 10.83 2.64 -21.47
C ILE A 15 11.58 3.09 -20.20
N LEU A 16 12.72 2.46 -19.91
CA LEU A 16 13.52 2.77 -18.72
C LEU A 16 14.19 4.15 -18.83
N ALA A 17 14.66 4.53 -20.03
CA ALA A 17 15.22 5.87 -20.27
C ALA A 17 14.17 6.99 -20.10
N ALA A 18 12.88 6.69 -20.32
CA ALA A 18 11.79 7.62 -20.06
C ALA A 18 11.44 7.76 -18.56
N GLY A 19 12.12 7.04 -17.66
CA GLY A 19 11.88 7.07 -16.22
C GLY A 19 10.61 6.32 -15.79
N ILE A 20 10.05 5.47 -16.65
CA ILE A 20 8.89 4.65 -16.34
C ILE A 20 9.34 3.47 -15.49
N LYS A 21 8.79 3.33 -14.28
CA LYS A 21 9.08 2.21 -13.38
C LYS A 21 8.51 0.92 -13.95
N ALA A 22 9.29 -0.15 -13.90
CA ALA A 22 8.89 -1.46 -14.40
C ALA A 22 8.96 -2.52 -13.29
N LEU A 23 7.92 -3.34 -13.18
CA LEU A 23 7.91 -4.53 -12.35
C LEU A 23 7.81 -5.76 -13.25
N ILE A 24 8.81 -6.63 -13.17
CA ILE A 24 8.78 -7.97 -13.75
C ILE A 24 8.64 -8.96 -12.60
N TYR A 25 7.74 -9.93 -12.72
CA TYR A 25 7.58 -10.96 -11.70
C TYR A 25 7.39 -12.35 -12.29
N SER A 26 7.83 -13.36 -11.55
CA SER A 26 7.70 -14.77 -11.92
C SER A 26 7.30 -15.61 -10.72
N GLY A 27 6.41 -16.59 -10.92
CA GLY A 27 6.23 -17.65 -9.95
C GLY A 27 7.46 -18.57 -9.96
N ASP A 28 8.00 -18.92 -8.79
CA ASP A 28 9.22 -19.73 -8.71
C ASP A 28 9.01 -21.23 -9.05
N ALA A 29 7.75 -21.67 -9.11
CA ALA A 29 7.36 -23.03 -9.48
C ALA A 29 6.89 -23.12 -10.95
N ASP A 30 6.98 -22.04 -11.75
CA ASP A 30 6.71 -22.11 -13.18
C ASP A 30 7.88 -22.75 -13.94
N MET A 31 7.56 -23.79 -14.72
CA MET A 31 8.52 -24.46 -15.60
C MET A 31 8.45 -23.99 -17.05
N VAL A 32 7.35 -23.35 -17.49
CA VAL A 32 7.18 -22.88 -18.87
C VAL A 32 7.97 -21.60 -19.09
N VAL A 33 7.83 -20.63 -18.18
CA VAL A 33 8.57 -19.36 -18.18
C VAL A 33 9.23 -19.16 -16.81
N ASN A 34 10.26 -19.95 -16.56
CA ASN A 34 10.91 -19.99 -15.25
C ASN A 34 11.63 -18.66 -14.89
N PHE A 35 11.68 -18.36 -13.59
CA PHE A 35 12.25 -17.13 -13.07
C PHE A 35 13.75 -16.96 -13.39
N MET A 36 14.51 -18.05 -13.51
CA MET A 36 15.94 -17.98 -13.83
C MET A 36 16.16 -17.47 -15.26
N GLY A 37 15.33 -17.90 -16.21
CA GLY A 37 15.33 -17.41 -17.58
C GLY A 37 15.01 -15.92 -17.65
N THR A 38 14.00 -15.47 -16.90
CA THR A 38 13.66 -14.05 -16.77
C THR A 38 14.81 -13.24 -16.17
N GLN A 39 15.47 -13.76 -15.12
CA GLN A 39 16.61 -13.08 -14.50
C GLN A 39 17.81 -12.96 -15.47
N ARG A 40 18.10 -13.98 -16.27
CA ARG A 40 19.13 -13.92 -17.32
C ARG A 40 18.77 -12.92 -18.42
N TRP A 41 17.49 -12.88 -18.81
CA TRP A 41 16.94 -11.94 -19.78
C TRP A 41 17.06 -10.47 -19.31
N ILE A 42 16.92 -10.18 -18.02
CA ILE A 42 17.12 -8.83 -17.45
C ILE A 42 18.61 -8.48 -17.34
N SER A 43 19.43 -9.46 -16.93
CA SER A 43 20.84 -9.27 -16.63
C SER A 43 21.72 -9.49 -17.86
N THR A 44 22.81 -10.25 -17.72
CA THR A 44 23.93 -10.28 -18.66
C THR A 44 23.61 -10.90 -20.02
N GLU A 45 22.56 -11.72 -20.13
CA GLU A 45 22.21 -12.43 -21.37
C GLU A 45 21.15 -11.71 -22.22
N GLY A 46 20.57 -10.60 -21.72
CA GLY A 46 19.58 -9.81 -22.45
C GLY A 46 19.82 -8.31 -22.33
N LEU A 47 19.12 -7.65 -21.40
CA LEU A 47 19.15 -6.18 -21.29
C LEU A 47 20.46 -5.60 -20.72
N GLY A 48 21.28 -6.42 -20.05
CA GLY A 48 22.55 -5.99 -19.46
C GLY A 48 22.38 -4.99 -18.31
N LEU A 49 21.23 -5.00 -17.62
CA LEU A 49 20.97 -4.01 -16.57
C LEU A 49 21.88 -4.24 -15.37
N LYS A 50 22.40 -3.13 -14.81
CA LYS A 50 23.23 -3.16 -13.60
C LYS A 50 22.36 -3.32 -12.35
N VAL A 51 22.70 -4.26 -11.49
CA VAL A 51 22.06 -4.44 -10.17
C VAL A 51 22.35 -3.23 -9.28
N THR A 52 21.30 -2.63 -8.73
CA THR A 52 21.36 -1.52 -7.75
C THR A 52 21.11 -1.99 -6.33
N ASP A 53 20.19 -2.94 -6.14
CA ASP A 53 19.97 -3.62 -4.86
C ASP A 53 19.99 -5.12 -5.07
N LYS A 54 20.79 -5.83 -4.28
CA LYS A 54 21.10 -7.25 -4.50
C LYS A 54 19.90 -8.13 -4.13
N TRP A 55 19.89 -9.32 -4.71
CA TRP A 55 18.96 -10.39 -4.37
C TRP A 55 18.70 -10.53 -2.87
N ARG A 56 17.46 -10.28 -2.44
CA ARG A 56 17.04 -10.33 -1.04
C ARG A 56 15.61 -10.82 -0.89
N ALA A 57 15.31 -11.36 0.28
CA ALA A 57 13.96 -11.79 0.62
C ALA A 57 12.98 -10.60 0.70
N TRP A 58 11.72 -10.86 0.38
CA TRP A 58 10.61 -9.98 0.73
C TRP A 58 9.48 -10.79 1.36
N PHE A 59 8.74 -10.12 2.23
CA PHE A 59 7.70 -10.74 3.05
C PHE A 59 6.34 -10.20 2.66
N GLY A 60 5.34 -11.07 2.72
CA GLY A 60 3.95 -10.69 2.54
C GLY A 60 3.37 -10.01 3.79
N PRO A 61 2.11 -9.55 3.71
CA PRO A 61 1.41 -8.96 4.85
C PRO A 61 1.14 -9.98 5.97
N ASP A 62 1.13 -11.27 5.63
CA ASP A 62 1.10 -12.43 6.53
C ASP A 62 2.44 -12.67 7.28
N LYS A 63 3.44 -11.81 7.06
CA LYS A 63 4.81 -11.92 7.62
C LYS A 63 5.53 -13.21 7.19
N GLN A 64 5.04 -13.89 6.16
CA GLN A 64 5.69 -15.07 5.59
C GLN A 64 6.60 -14.67 4.43
N LEU A 65 7.57 -15.54 4.12
CA LEU A 65 8.44 -15.36 2.97
C LEU A 65 7.62 -15.46 1.68
N ALA A 66 7.35 -14.31 1.07
CA ALA A 66 6.59 -14.23 -0.18
C ALA A 66 7.47 -14.46 -1.42
N GLY A 67 8.79 -14.24 -1.30
CA GLY A 67 9.75 -14.58 -2.34
C GLY A 67 11.04 -13.78 -2.22
N TYR A 68 11.70 -13.56 -3.35
CA TYR A 68 12.92 -12.78 -3.44
C TYR A 68 12.79 -11.68 -4.48
N LEU A 69 13.62 -10.65 -4.37
CA LEU A 69 13.64 -9.55 -5.31
C LEU A 69 15.04 -9.02 -5.54
N GLU A 70 15.23 -8.41 -6.71
CA GLU A 70 16.45 -7.71 -7.10
C GLU A 70 16.06 -6.44 -7.86
N GLU A 71 16.78 -5.35 -7.61
CA GLU A 71 16.53 -4.07 -8.26
C GLU A 71 17.66 -3.73 -9.21
N TYR A 72 17.29 -3.14 -10.34
CA TYR A 72 18.20 -2.78 -11.42
C TYR A 72 18.13 -1.28 -11.73
N ALA A 73 19.24 -0.79 -12.29
CA ALA A 73 19.33 0.57 -12.81
C ALA A 73 18.22 0.85 -13.84
N GLY A 74 17.72 2.09 -13.84
CA GLY A 74 16.58 2.49 -14.69
C GLY A 74 15.21 2.25 -14.04
N GLY A 75 15.15 1.78 -12.78
CA GLY A 75 13.89 1.64 -12.04
C GLY A 75 13.12 0.37 -12.37
N LEU A 76 13.83 -0.70 -12.77
CA LEU A 76 13.26 -2.02 -12.95
C LEU A 76 13.44 -2.86 -11.68
N THR A 77 12.35 -3.42 -11.18
CA THR A 77 12.35 -4.38 -10.07
C THR A 77 11.95 -5.75 -10.58
N PHE A 78 12.72 -6.78 -10.24
CA PHE A 78 12.36 -8.17 -10.48
C PHE A 78 11.95 -8.85 -9.17
N LYS A 79 10.81 -9.55 -9.16
CA LYS A 79 10.32 -10.30 -8.00
C LYS A 79 10.00 -11.75 -8.34
N THR A 80 10.37 -12.67 -7.47
CA THR A 80 9.80 -14.02 -7.45
C THR A 80 8.66 -14.11 -6.45
N VAL A 81 7.69 -14.97 -6.73
CA VAL A 81 6.62 -15.33 -5.79
C VAL A 81 6.71 -16.81 -5.44
N LYS A 82 6.92 -17.09 -4.15
CA LYS A 82 7.23 -18.41 -3.63
C LYS A 82 6.05 -19.37 -3.74
N GLY A 83 6.29 -20.54 -4.32
CA GLY A 83 5.30 -21.58 -4.55
C GLY A 83 4.22 -21.21 -5.56
N ALA A 84 4.38 -20.11 -6.31
CA ALA A 84 3.47 -19.75 -7.38
C ALA A 84 3.94 -20.34 -8.71
N GLY A 85 3.00 -20.81 -9.53
CA GLY A 85 3.27 -21.22 -10.91
C GLY A 85 3.12 -20.06 -11.91
N HIS A 86 2.79 -20.40 -13.16
CA HIS A 86 2.62 -19.42 -14.24
C HIS A 86 1.56 -18.35 -13.92
N MET A 87 0.41 -18.77 -13.36
CA MET A 87 -0.67 -17.87 -12.96
C MET A 87 -0.51 -17.43 -11.50
N VAL A 88 0.45 -16.53 -11.24
CA VAL A 88 0.79 -16.09 -9.87
C VAL A 88 -0.43 -15.63 -9.04
N PRO A 89 -1.32 -14.74 -9.52
CA PRO A 89 -2.47 -14.31 -8.72
C PRO A 89 -3.49 -15.41 -8.43
N ALA A 90 -3.54 -16.47 -9.25
CA ALA A 90 -4.43 -17.60 -9.02
C ALA A 90 -3.91 -18.55 -7.94
N VAL A 91 -2.58 -18.67 -7.79
CA VAL A 91 -1.95 -19.59 -6.83
C VAL A 91 -1.61 -18.91 -5.51
N ARG A 92 -1.17 -17.66 -5.54
CA ARG A 92 -0.78 -16.85 -4.37
C ARG A 92 -1.47 -15.49 -4.38
N PRO A 93 -2.80 -15.44 -4.19
CA PRO A 93 -3.59 -14.21 -4.37
C PRO A 93 -3.17 -13.07 -3.42
N LEU A 94 -2.95 -13.37 -2.13
CA LEU A 94 -2.55 -12.37 -1.13
C LEU A 94 -1.21 -11.71 -1.49
N HIS A 95 -0.17 -12.52 -1.74
CA HIS A 95 1.15 -12.02 -2.12
C HIS A 95 1.15 -11.30 -3.47
N ALA A 96 0.34 -11.75 -4.43
CA ALA A 96 0.21 -11.11 -5.74
C ALA A 96 -0.47 -9.73 -5.63
N LEU A 97 -1.54 -9.64 -4.83
CA LEU A 97 -2.25 -8.38 -4.59
C LEU A 97 -1.34 -7.38 -3.86
N TYR A 98 -0.69 -7.80 -2.77
CA TYR A 98 0.25 -6.95 -2.03
C TYR A 98 1.41 -6.48 -2.92
N MET A 99 1.97 -7.35 -3.76
CA MET A 99 3.01 -6.98 -4.73
C MET A 99 2.53 -5.91 -5.71
N PHE A 100 1.33 -6.07 -6.28
CA PHE A 100 0.72 -5.11 -7.20
C PHE A 100 0.47 -3.76 -6.52
N GLU A 101 -0.10 -3.79 -5.32
CA GLU A 101 -0.41 -2.60 -4.54
C GLU A 101 0.84 -1.81 -4.14
N CYS A 102 1.89 -2.49 -3.66
CA CYS A 102 3.18 -1.84 -3.40
C CYS A 102 3.82 -1.25 -4.65
N PHE A 103 3.60 -1.85 -5.83
CA PHE A 103 4.09 -1.30 -7.09
C PHE A 103 3.30 -0.05 -7.52
N ALA A 104 1.97 -0.10 -7.41
CA ALA A 104 1.09 0.98 -7.85
C ALA A 104 1.12 2.21 -6.92
N PHE A 105 1.11 1.99 -5.60
CA PHE A 105 0.98 3.05 -4.60
C PHE A 105 2.29 3.37 -3.86
N GLY A 106 3.33 2.56 -4.06
CA GLY A 106 4.58 2.67 -3.33
C GLY A 106 4.55 1.97 -1.97
N HIS A 107 5.74 1.83 -1.39
CA HIS A 107 5.92 1.01 -0.19
C HIS A 107 5.26 1.62 1.07
N ASP A 108 5.30 2.95 1.20
CA ASP A 108 4.75 3.65 2.36
C ASP A 108 3.24 3.47 2.49
N ALA A 109 2.52 3.47 1.36
CA ALA A 109 1.09 3.24 1.34
C ALA A 109 0.76 1.76 1.58
N CYS A 110 1.45 0.83 0.90
CA CYS A 110 1.12 -0.58 1.00
C CYS A 110 1.38 -1.19 2.37
N ASN A 111 2.34 -0.65 3.14
CA ASN A 111 2.61 -1.08 4.52
C ASN A 111 1.44 -0.84 5.48
N ASN A 112 0.48 0.01 5.09
CA ASN A 112 -0.72 0.31 5.89
C ASN A 112 -1.98 -0.41 5.38
N PHE A 113 -1.87 -1.22 4.32
CA PHE A 113 -3.01 -1.94 3.79
C PHE A 113 -3.38 -3.11 4.69
N THR A 114 -4.68 -3.31 4.89
CA THR A 114 -5.24 -4.36 5.73
C THR A 114 -5.98 -5.34 4.85
N TYR A 115 -5.64 -6.62 4.97
CA TYR A 115 -6.29 -7.69 4.24
C TYR A 115 -7.28 -8.41 5.16
N PRO A 116 -8.45 -8.82 4.64
CA PRO A 116 -9.35 -9.69 5.39
C PRO A 116 -8.61 -10.96 5.80
N ARG A 117 -8.77 -11.36 7.06
CA ARG A 117 -8.30 -12.63 7.58
C ARG A 117 -9.48 -13.56 7.78
N ASN A 118 -9.28 -14.84 7.55
CA ASN A 118 -10.33 -15.85 7.77
C ASN A 118 -9.76 -17.08 8.50
N SER A 119 -10.62 -17.85 9.16
CA SER A 119 -10.21 -19.03 9.92
C SER A 119 -9.58 -20.14 9.08
N ALA A 120 -9.79 -20.16 7.75
CA ALA A 120 -9.14 -21.12 6.87
C ALA A 120 -7.65 -20.80 6.63
N GLU A 121 -7.20 -19.55 6.84
CA GLU A 121 -5.77 -19.17 6.81
C GLU A 121 -4.97 -19.88 7.90
N CYS A 122 -5.62 -20.29 8.99
CA CYS A 122 -4.96 -21.14 9.98
C CYS A 122 -4.77 -22.57 9.48
N LEU A 123 -5.73 -23.11 8.73
CA LEU A 123 -5.65 -24.47 8.19
C LEU A 123 -4.50 -24.61 7.16
N THR A 124 -4.18 -23.52 6.46
CA THR A 124 -3.04 -23.47 5.53
C THR A 124 -1.71 -23.14 6.21
N GLY A 125 -1.74 -22.75 7.50
CA GLY A 125 -0.58 -22.26 8.24
C GLY A 125 -0.12 -20.86 7.81
N GLU A 126 -0.99 -20.10 7.14
CA GLU A 126 -0.74 -18.74 6.66
C GLU A 126 -0.81 -17.72 7.80
N ASP A 127 -1.83 -17.82 8.67
CA ASP A 127 -1.93 -17.08 9.94
C ASP A 127 -2.37 -18.02 11.06
N LEU A 128 -1.45 -18.36 11.97
CA LEU A 128 -1.72 -19.23 13.11
C LEU A 128 -2.65 -18.56 14.14
N ASP A 129 -2.65 -17.23 14.19
CA ASP A 129 -3.54 -16.48 15.08
C ASP A 129 -4.98 -16.43 14.53
N ALA A 130 -5.18 -16.72 13.25
CA ALA A 130 -6.53 -16.79 12.66
C ALA A 130 -7.39 -17.92 13.26
N CYS A 131 -6.79 -18.96 13.83
CA CYS A 131 -7.51 -20.01 14.58
C CYS A 131 -8.00 -19.55 15.95
N LEU A 132 -7.33 -18.57 16.54
CA LEU A 132 -7.57 -18.17 17.93
C LEU A 132 -8.81 -17.29 18.05
N GLY A 133 -9.34 -16.80 16.93
CA GLY A 133 -10.50 -15.93 16.86
C GLY A 133 -10.24 -14.62 17.59
N ASP A 134 -10.09 -13.52 16.86
CA ASP A 134 -10.15 -12.17 17.45
C ASP A 134 -11.54 -11.87 18.05
N GLY A 135 -12.56 -12.65 17.68
CA GLY A 135 -13.96 -12.24 17.79
C GLY A 135 -14.45 -11.47 16.56
N SER A 136 -13.57 -11.30 15.56
CA SER A 136 -13.81 -10.64 14.27
C SER A 136 -14.62 -11.47 13.24
N ASP A 137 -15.22 -12.61 13.62
CA ASP A 137 -16.09 -13.40 12.73
C ASP A 137 -17.47 -12.75 12.50
N THR A 138 -17.65 -11.49 12.87
CA THR A 138 -18.82 -10.71 12.46
C THR A 138 -18.55 -10.09 11.09
N VAL A 139 -19.32 -10.50 10.09
CA VAL A 139 -19.57 -9.77 8.84
C VAL A 139 -19.53 -8.26 9.11
N ASP A 140 -18.54 -7.55 8.55
CA ASP A 140 -18.38 -6.09 8.69
C ASP A 140 -19.58 -5.38 8.05
N LEU A 141 -20.65 -5.20 8.83
CA LEU A 141 -21.60 -4.13 8.59
C LEU A 141 -20.88 -2.80 8.87
N PRO A 142 -21.04 -1.76 8.02
CA PRO A 142 -20.34 -0.50 8.20
C PRO A 142 -20.59 0.03 9.62
N ARG A 143 -19.52 0.25 10.40
CA ARG A 143 -19.63 0.85 11.74
C ARG A 143 -20.42 2.16 11.61
N PRO A 144 -21.47 2.38 12.42
CA PRO A 144 -22.17 3.65 12.40
C PRO A 144 -21.15 4.75 12.70
N ALA A 145 -21.16 5.81 11.87
CA ALA A 145 -20.31 6.97 12.05
C ALA A 145 -20.36 7.42 13.51
N LYS A 146 -19.19 7.71 14.09
CA LYS A 146 -19.09 8.19 15.49
C LYS A 146 -20.10 9.33 15.67
N HIS A 147 -21.08 9.15 16.57
CA HIS A 147 -22.05 10.18 16.89
C HIS A 147 -21.31 11.41 17.41
N VAL A 148 -21.19 12.44 16.57
CA VAL A 148 -20.69 13.74 16.98
C VAL A 148 -21.73 14.34 17.92
N ASN A 149 -21.37 14.53 19.18
CA ASN A 149 -22.28 15.11 20.16
C ASN A 149 -22.39 16.63 19.95
N TRP A 150 -23.35 17.05 19.11
CA TRP A 150 -23.63 18.45 18.78
C TRP A 150 -23.95 19.34 19.99
N SER A 151 -24.34 18.76 21.13
CA SER A 151 -24.64 19.53 22.34
C SER A 151 -23.42 20.27 22.89
N LEU A 152 -22.20 19.73 22.74
CA LEU A 152 -20.96 20.38 23.19
C LEU A 152 -20.64 21.64 22.37
N TYR A 153 -20.87 21.60 21.06
CA TYR A 153 -20.70 22.77 20.20
C TYR A 153 -21.75 23.85 20.48
N GLY A 154 -22.99 23.46 20.79
CA GLY A 154 -24.04 24.39 21.21
C GLY A 154 -23.67 25.15 22.48
N ILE A 155 -23.14 24.46 23.49
CA ILE A 155 -22.68 25.09 24.74
C ILE A 155 -21.53 26.07 24.49
N LEU A 156 -20.56 25.69 23.65
CA LEU A 156 -19.41 26.55 23.33
C LEU A 156 -19.86 27.87 22.65
N ILE A 157 -20.79 27.81 21.71
CA ILE A 157 -21.31 29.00 21.00
C ILE A 157 -22.00 29.96 21.97
N VAL A 158 -22.81 29.43 22.91
CA VAL A 158 -23.51 30.25 23.91
C VAL A 158 -22.50 30.92 24.85
N LEU A 159 -21.47 30.20 25.32
CA LEU A 159 -20.44 30.77 26.20
C LEU A 159 -19.64 31.89 25.51
N VAL A 160 -19.28 31.71 24.23
CA VAL A 160 -18.60 32.74 23.44
C VAL A 160 -19.51 33.96 23.26
N GLY A 161 -20.80 33.77 22.98
CA GLY A 161 -21.78 34.85 22.88
C GLY A 161 -21.90 35.68 24.16
N ILE A 162 -21.96 35.00 25.32
CA ILE A 162 -21.99 35.67 26.63
C ILE A 162 -20.70 36.47 26.88
N ALA A 163 -19.53 35.90 26.58
CA ALA A 163 -18.25 36.58 26.76
C ALA A 163 -18.14 37.85 25.89
N VAL A 164 -18.58 37.80 24.63
CA VAL A 164 -18.60 38.96 23.73
C VAL A 164 -19.58 40.03 24.24
N ALA A 165 -20.75 39.63 24.75
CA ALA A 165 -21.71 40.57 25.35
C ALA A 165 -21.15 41.24 26.61
N MET A 166 -20.45 40.50 27.47
CA MET A 166 -19.79 41.09 28.65
C MET A 166 -18.67 42.06 28.24
N LEU A 167 -17.83 41.70 27.28
CA LEU A 167 -16.74 42.56 26.79
C LEU A 167 -17.27 43.84 26.13
N THR A 168 -18.33 43.74 25.34
CA THR A 168 -18.96 44.92 24.73
C THR A 168 -19.60 45.83 25.77
N LYS A 169 -20.28 45.27 26.79
CA LYS A 169 -20.82 46.05 27.91
C LYS A 169 -19.72 46.75 28.72
N LEU A 170 -18.64 46.04 29.07
CA LEU A 170 -17.49 46.63 29.77
C LEU A 170 -16.84 47.75 28.95
N ARG A 171 -16.72 47.58 27.63
CA ARG A 171 -16.18 48.60 26.72
C ARG A 171 -17.09 49.83 26.63
N LEU A 172 -18.41 49.63 26.63
CA LEU A 172 -19.39 50.71 26.63
C LEU A 172 -19.38 51.48 27.96
N ASP A 173 -19.33 50.77 29.09
CA ASP A 173 -19.24 51.38 30.42
C ASP A 173 -17.93 52.16 30.60
N TYR A 174 -16.81 51.65 30.08
CA TYR A 174 -15.53 52.36 30.05
C TYR A 174 -15.61 53.66 29.24
N ARG A 175 -16.19 53.62 28.02
CA ARG A 175 -16.39 54.83 27.21
C ARG A 175 -17.30 55.84 27.88
N LYS A 176 -18.40 55.39 28.52
CA LYS A 176 -19.34 56.27 29.22
C LYS A 176 -18.67 57.01 30.38
N LYS A 177 -17.76 56.36 31.10
CA LYS A 177 -16.94 57.02 32.15
C LYS A 177 -15.96 58.05 31.59
N GLN A 178 -15.35 57.80 30.42
CA GLN A 178 -14.46 58.80 29.79
C GLN A 178 -15.19 60.06 29.33
N TYR A 179 -16.40 59.96 28.79
CA TYR A 179 -17.19 61.13 28.41
C TYR A 179 -17.79 61.90 29.59
N ALA A 180 -17.84 61.31 30.78
CA ALA A 180 -18.34 61.97 32.00
C ALA A 180 -17.24 62.75 32.77
N MET A 181 -15.98 62.74 32.28
CA MET A 181 -14.85 63.48 32.84
C MET A 181 -14.35 64.62 31.93
N LEU A 182 -15.16 65.01 30.93
CA LEU A 182 -15.06 66.24 30.14
C LEU A 182 -16.23 67.16 30.52
#